data_AF-A0AAW4AQM1-F1
#
_entry.id   AF-A0AAW4AQM1-F1
#
_cell.length_a   1.000
_cell.length_b   1.000
_cell.length_c   1.000
_cell.angle_alpha   90.00
_cell.angle_beta   90.00
_cell.angle_gamma   90.00
#
_symmetry.space_group_name_H-M   'P 1'
#
loop_
_entity.id
_entity.type
_entity.pdbx_description
1 polymer ?
#
loop_
_entity_poly.entity_id
_entity_poly.type
_entity_poly.pdbx_seq_one_letter_code
_entity_poly.pdbx_strand_id
1 'polypeptide(L)'
;MFSKKTSDKKTSKSSLQAIQPKSLDDLFEKHFYESSYFKENAFETVIKHLRHEIDLNKSGEKLTAEEKRELGLNSRLSITSDLVAVLSESGLDLPSPKEALKQVYYRATFEANRIENFNKMLSAGIEQATYTSCGDERDCGWCKANSGVKFKVSEALNAEINQGCSCDWNRGFFKAEINFEK
;
A
#
# COMPACT_ATOMS: atom_id res chain seq x y z
N MET A 1 -1.99 13.68 -63.68
CA MET A 1 -1.08 14.36 -62.75
C MET A 1 -1.83 14.70 -61.47
N PHE A 2 -1.38 14.08 -60.36
CA PHE A 2 -1.53 14.43 -58.95
C PHE A 2 -2.92 14.75 -58.36
N SER A 3 -3.54 13.69 -57.79
CA SER A 3 -4.55 13.78 -56.72
C SER A 3 -3.96 14.40 -55.46
N LYS A 4 -4.56 15.48 -54.97
CA LYS A 4 -4.26 16.09 -53.66
C LYS A 4 -5.09 15.38 -52.60
N LYS A 5 -4.50 14.39 -51.91
CA LYS A 5 -5.08 13.81 -50.69
C LYS A 5 -4.81 14.77 -49.53
N THR A 6 -5.87 15.41 -49.05
CA THR A 6 -5.92 16.06 -47.73
C THR A 6 -5.80 14.98 -46.66
N SER A 7 -4.67 14.98 -45.95
CA SER A 7 -4.50 14.20 -44.72
C SER A 7 -4.86 15.10 -43.54
N ASP A 8 -6.13 15.10 -43.15
CA ASP A 8 -6.55 15.59 -41.84
C ASP A 8 -5.89 14.73 -40.76
N LYS A 9 -4.83 15.28 -40.16
CA LYS A 9 -4.16 14.70 -39.00
C LYS A 9 -5.09 14.91 -37.80
N LYS A 10 -6.05 14.00 -37.62
CA LYS A 10 -6.83 13.87 -36.38
C LYS A 10 -5.86 13.45 -35.27
N THR A 11 -5.28 14.43 -34.58
CA THR A 11 -4.58 14.22 -33.32
C THR A 11 -5.62 13.68 -32.34
N SER A 12 -5.62 12.35 -32.17
CA SER A 12 -6.37 11.68 -31.14
C SER A 12 -6.01 12.33 -29.81
N LYS A 13 -6.94 13.09 -29.22
CA LYS A 13 -6.86 13.44 -27.79
C LYS A 13 -6.90 12.10 -27.07
N SER A 14 -5.72 11.60 -26.68
CA SER A 14 -5.59 10.56 -25.67
C SER A 14 -6.31 11.09 -24.44
N SER A 15 -7.55 10.66 -24.23
CA SER A 15 -8.26 10.93 -22.99
C SER A 15 -7.40 10.33 -21.88
N LEU A 16 -6.79 11.17 -21.06
CA LEU A 16 -6.11 10.72 -19.85
C LEU A 16 -7.15 9.97 -19.02
N GLN A 17 -7.04 8.64 -19.01
CA GLN A 17 -7.95 7.80 -18.24
C GLN A 17 -7.58 7.97 -16.78
N ALA A 18 -8.51 8.52 -16.00
CA ALA A 18 -8.38 8.55 -14.55
C ALA A 18 -8.22 7.11 -14.01
N ILE A 19 -7.37 6.98 -13.00
CA ILE A 19 -7.18 5.74 -12.25
C ILE A 19 -8.39 5.60 -11.34
N GLN A 20 -8.98 4.39 -11.29
CA GLN A 20 -10.19 4.20 -10.49
C GLN A 20 -9.87 4.48 -9.02
N PRO A 21 -10.56 5.43 -8.38
CA PRO A 21 -10.42 5.62 -6.94
C PRO A 21 -10.78 4.31 -6.23
N LYS A 22 -9.99 3.94 -5.24
CA LYS A 22 -10.32 2.83 -4.33
C LYS A 22 -10.65 3.40 -2.97
N SER A 23 -11.71 2.90 -2.34
CA SER A 23 -11.96 3.30 -0.96
C SER A 23 -10.84 2.74 -0.07
N LEU A 24 -10.59 3.40 1.05
CA LEU A 24 -9.58 2.92 1.99
C LEU A 24 -9.99 1.55 2.57
N ASP A 25 -11.29 1.28 2.70
CA ASP A 25 -11.81 -0.01 3.15
C ASP A 25 -11.54 -1.13 2.15
N ASP A 26 -11.72 -0.88 0.84
CA ASP A 26 -11.39 -1.87 -0.20
C ASP A 26 -9.90 -2.23 -0.16
N LEU A 27 -9.04 -1.24 0.15
CA LEU A 27 -7.60 -1.44 0.29
C LEU A 27 -7.25 -2.16 1.60
N PHE A 28 -7.96 -1.89 2.70
CA PHE A 28 -7.82 -2.67 3.93
C PHE A 28 -8.20 -4.13 3.71
N GLU A 29 -9.32 -4.39 3.04
CA GLU A 29 -9.76 -5.74 2.71
C GLU A 29 -8.72 -6.47 1.85
N LYS A 30 -8.29 -5.84 0.76
CA LYS A 30 -7.24 -6.37 -0.12
C LYS A 30 -5.99 -6.77 0.68
N HIS A 31 -5.42 -5.84 1.45
CA HIS A 31 -4.15 -6.10 2.13
C HIS A 31 -4.29 -7.00 3.36
N PHE A 32 -5.48 -7.09 3.95
CA PHE A 32 -5.78 -8.09 4.97
C PHE A 32 -5.66 -9.49 4.38
N TYR A 33 -6.33 -9.76 3.25
CA TYR A 33 -6.31 -11.09 2.62
C TYR A 33 -4.98 -11.45 1.95
N GLU A 34 -4.16 -10.46 1.58
CA GLU A 34 -2.77 -10.68 1.16
C GLU A 34 -1.82 -10.99 2.33
N SER A 35 -2.20 -10.63 3.56
CA SER A 35 -1.38 -10.83 4.75
C SER A 35 -1.59 -12.22 5.34
N SER A 36 -0.49 -12.91 5.66
CA SER A 36 -0.55 -14.20 6.35
C SER A 36 -0.73 -14.06 7.87
N TYR A 37 -0.68 -12.84 8.42
CA TYR A 37 -0.59 -12.59 9.87
C TYR A 37 -1.91 -12.66 10.63
N PHE A 38 -3.04 -12.78 9.92
CA PHE A 38 -4.37 -12.79 10.52
C PHE A 38 -5.09 -14.10 10.23
N LYS A 39 -6.00 -14.47 11.13
CA LYS A 39 -6.96 -15.55 10.87
C LYS A 39 -7.97 -15.07 9.83
N GLU A 40 -8.37 -15.94 8.92
CA GLU A 40 -9.28 -15.59 7.80
C GLU A 40 -10.61 -14.96 8.26
N ASN A 41 -11.13 -15.42 9.40
CA ASN A 41 -12.39 -14.94 9.97
C ASN A 41 -12.26 -13.67 10.84
N ALA A 42 -11.06 -13.09 10.95
CA ALA A 42 -10.81 -11.95 11.83
C ALA A 42 -11.05 -10.59 11.17
N PHE A 43 -11.36 -10.54 9.86
CA PHE A 43 -11.44 -9.30 9.10
C PHE A 43 -12.35 -8.25 9.75
N GLU A 44 -13.57 -8.63 10.12
CA GLU A 44 -14.55 -7.74 10.76
C GLU A 44 -14.05 -7.08 12.06
N THR A 45 -13.22 -7.78 12.82
CA THR A 45 -12.61 -7.22 14.03
C THR A 45 -11.43 -6.33 13.68
N VAL A 46 -10.60 -6.76 12.72
CA VAL A 46 -9.41 -6.02 12.30
C VAL A 46 -9.79 -4.72 11.60
N ILE A 47 -10.80 -4.69 10.74
CA ILE A 47 -11.22 -3.46 10.04
C ILE A 47 -11.71 -2.39 11.04
N LYS A 48 -12.42 -2.77 12.10
CA LYS A 48 -12.79 -1.84 13.19
C LYS A 48 -11.58 -1.22 13.86
N HIS A 49 -10.50 -2.00 14.00
CA HIS A 49 -9.23 -1.46 14.49
C HIS A 49 -8.60 -0.48 13.51
N LEU A 50 -8.54 -0.85 12.23
CA LEU A 50 -7.96 -0.01 11.17
C LEU A 50 -8.71 1.31 10.98
N ARG A 51 -10.03 1.32 11.25
CA ARG A 51 -10.89 2.51 11.28
C ARG A 51 -10.83 3.28 12.60
N HIS A 52 -10.03 2.82 13.57
CA HIS A 52 -9.91 3.39 14.91
C HIS A 52 -11.20 3.37 15.76
N GLU A 53 -12.13 2.48 15.43
CA GLU A 53 -13.36 2.24 16.22
C GLU A 53 -13.03 1.46 17.51
N ILE A 54 -12.03 0.57 17.44
CA ILE A 54 -11.48 -0.18 18.58
C ILE A 54 -9.94 -0.12 18.57
N ASP A 55 -9.31 -0.34 19.71
CA ASP A 55 -7.84 -0.45 19.79
C ASP A 55 -7.44 -1.83 20.31
N LEU A 56 -7.21 -2.79 19.40
CA LEU A 56 -6.81 -4.15 19.74
C LEU A 56 -5.52 -4.20 20.57
N ASN A 57 -4.65 -3.18 20.51
CA ASN A 57 -3.43 -3.13 21.31
C ASN A 57 -3.68 -2.79 22.79
N LYS A 58 -4.90 -2.33 23.10
CA LYS A 58 -5.33 -1.85 24.42
C LYS A 58 -6.62 -2.50 24.93
N SER A 59 -7.48 -3.02 24.05
CA SER A 59 -8.70 -3.73 24.41
C SER A 59 -8.40 -5.16 24.86
N GLY A 60 -9.25 -5.70 25.74
CA GLY A 60 -9.04 -6.99 26.38
C GLY A 60 -8.02 -6.94 27.52
N GLU A 61 -7.72 -8.10 28.08
CA GLU A 61 -6.77 -8.25 29.19
C GLU A 61 -5.34 -8.39 28.67
N LYS A 62 -4.37 -7.88 29.42
CA LYS A 62 -2.95 -8.10 29.11
C LYS A 62 -2.57 -9.50 29.53
N LEU A 63 -1.95 -10.25 28.63
CA LEU A 63 -1.50 -11.60 28.94
C LEU A 63 -0.43 -11.59 30.03
N THR A 64 -0.60 -12.51 30.97
CA THR A 64 0.37 -12.91 31.99
C THR A 64 1.62 -13.54 31.38
N ALA A 65 2.67 -13.69 32.19
CA ALA A 65 3.91 -14.33 31.72
C ALA A 65 3.68 -15.81 31.36
N GLU A 66 2.81 -16.49 32.10
CA GLU A 66 2.41 -17.87 31.90
C GLU A 66 1.68 -18.05 30.57
N GLU A 67 0.63 -17.26 30.31
CA GLU A 67 -0.14 -17.31 29.05
C GLU A 67 0.75 -17.02 27.84
N LYS A 68 1.67 -16.05 27.95
CA LYS A 68 2.65 -15.78 26.89
C LYS A 68 3.56 -16.97 26.63
N ARG A 69 4.03 -17.64 27.68
CA ARG A 69 4.89 -18.83 27.56
C ARG A 69 4.17 -19.98 26.88
N GLU A 70 2.88 -20.19 27.17
CA GLU A 70 2.05 -21.21 26.52
C GLU A 70 1.88 -20.95 25.02
N LEU A 71 1.84 -19.67 24.62
CA LEU A 71 1.78 -19.23 23.22
C LEU A 71 3.15 -19.11 22.54
N GLY A 72 4.25 -19.46 23.20
CA GLY A 72 5.60 -19.30 22.65
C GLY A 72 6.09 -17.85 22.53
N LEU A 73 5.37 -16.89 23.14
CA LEU A 73 5.66 -15.47 23.08
C LEU A 73 6.70 -15.04 24.12
N ASN A 74 7.43 -13.97 23.80
CA ASN A 74 8.36 -13.34 24.75
C ASN A 74 7.61 -12.84 26.00
N SER A 75 8.05 -13.26 27.19
CA SER A 75 7.41 -12.89 28.47
C SER A 75 7.41 -11.38 28.75
N ARG A 76 8.29 -10.59 28.12
CA ARG A 76 8.33 -9.12 28.22
C ARG A 76 7.40 -8.43 27.22
N LEU A 77 6.84 -9.15 26.25
CA LEU A 77 5.92 -8.58 25.27
C LEU A 77 4.64 -8.11 25.96
N SER A 78 4.22 -6.88 25.64
CA SER A 78 2.91 -6.36 26.03
C SER A 78 1.91 -6.59 24.92
N ILE A 79 1.10 -7.63 25.08
CA ILE A 79 0.06 -8.06 24.15
C ILE A 79 -1.25 -8.30 24.91
N THR A 80 -2.37 -8.06 24.23
CA THR A 80 -3.73 -8.23 24.73
C THR A 80 -4.34 -9.52 24.19
N SER A 81 -5.30 -10.10 24.92
CA SER A 81 -6.06 -11.26 24.47
C SER A 81 -6.81 -10.99 23.17
N ASP A 82 -7.37 -9.79 22.99
CA ASP A 82 -8.05 -9.40 21.75
C ASP A 82 -7.12 -9.40 20.54
N LEU A 83 -5.87 -8.95 20.68
CA LEU A 83 -4.90 -9.00 19.58
C LEU A 83 -4.49 -10.45 19.27
N VAL A 84 -4.26 -11.28 20.30
CA VAL A 84 -3.98 -12.71 20.10
C VAL A 84 -5.15 -13.42 19.40
N ALA A 85 -6.39 -13.03 19.70
CA ALA A 85 -7.58 -13.64 19.13
C ALA A 85 -7.64 -13.47 17.60
N VAL A 86 -7.12 -12.37 17.05
CA VAL A 86 -7.18 -12.10 15.59
C VAL A 86 -5.95 -12.58 14.81
N LEU A 87 -4.81 -12.76 15.46
CA LEU A 87 -3.56 -13.13 14.80
C LEU A 87 -3.51 -14.64 14.46
N SER A 88 -2.91 -14.96 13.32
CA SER A 88 -2.49 -16.31 12.97
C SER A 88 -1.20 -16.69 13.70
N GLU A 89 -0.71 -17.93 13.53
CA GLU A 89 0.59 -18.36 14.05
C GLU A 89 1.73 -17.46 13.54
N SER A 90 1.78 -17.19 12.23
CA SER A 90 2.81 -16.31 11.66
C SER A 90 2.71 -14.86 12.16
N GLY A 91 1.51 -14.39 12.49
CA GLY A 91 1.31 -13.08 13.11
C GLY A 91 1.81 -13.02 14.56
N LEU A 92 1.69 -14.13 15.30
CA LEU A 92 2.22 -14.27 16.65
C LEU A 92 3.76 -14.41 16.67
N ASP A 93 4.33 -15.02 15.63
CA ASP A 93 5.78 -15.20 15.47
C ASP A 93 6.53 -13.91 15.13
N LEU A 94 5.82 -12.82 14.82
CA LEU A 94 6.43 -11.52 14.61
C LEU A 94 7.18 -11.05 15.88
N PRO A 95 8.38 -10.43 15.73
CA PRO A 95 9.09 -9.85 16.88
C PRO A 95 8.24 -8.85 17.68
N SER A 96 7.31 -8.17 16.99
CA SER A 96 6.26 -7.35 17.57
C SER A 96 4.95 -7.65 16.84
N PRO A 97 4.03 -8.44 17.43
CA PRO A 97 2.77 -8.81 16.78
C PRO A 97 1.86 -7.62 16.40
N LYS A 98 2.08 -6.46 17.03
CA LYS A 98 1.39 -5.21 16.67
C LYS A 98 1.74 -4.71 15.27
N GLU A 99 2.88 -5.14 14.72
CA GLU A 99 3.30 -4.76 13.37
C GLU A 99 2.41 -5.36 12.29
N ALA A 100 1.71 -6.47 12.56
CA ALA A 100 0.73 -7.03 11.61
C ALA A 100 -0.37 -5.99 11.26
N LEU A 101 -0.92 -5.30 12.27
CA LEU A 101 -1.94 -4.27 12.09
C LEU A 101 -1.38 -3.06 11.32
N LYS A 102 -0.16 -2.64 11.66
CA LYS A 102 0.52 -1.53 11.00
C LYS A 102 0.81 -1.84 9.53
N GLN A 103 1.19 -3.08 9.20
CA GLN A 103 1.49 -3.48 7.84
C GLN A 103 0.27 -3.29 6.94
N VAL A 104 -0.91 -3.81 7.33
CA VAL A 104 -2.15 -3.63 6.57
C VAL A 104 -2.54 -2.15 6.50
N TYR A 105 -2.51 -1.45 7.64
CA TYR A 105 -2.87 -0.03 7.70
C TYR A 105 -2.02 0.83 6.76
N TYR A 106 -0.69 0.71 6.85
CA TYR A 106 0.22 1.53 6.06
C TYR A 106 0.24 1.10 4.59
N ARG A 107 0.13 -0.20 4.26
CA ARG A 107 0.00 -0.60 2.84
C ARG A 107 -1.21 0.07 2.18
N ALA A 108 -2.38 -0.03 2.80
CA ALA A 108 -3.60 0.57 2.30
C ALA A 108 -3.49 2.10 2.17
N THR A 109 -2.99 2.75 3.23
CA THR A 109 -2.86 4.22 3.27
C THR A 109 -1.89 4.72 2.20
N PHE A 110 -0.73 4.10 2.03
CA PHE A 110 0.27 4.51 1.04
C PHE A 110 -0.19 4.20 -0.39
N GLU A 111 -0.90 3.09 -0.63
CA GLU A 111 -1.53 2.81 -1.93
C GLU A 111 -2.62 3.83 -2.25
N ALA A 112 -3.50 4.16 -1.30
CA ALA A 112 -4.55 5.18 -1.47
C ALA A 112 -3.95 6.54 -1.83
N ASN A 113 -2.96 7.00 -1.07
CA ASN A 113 -2.26 8.26 -1.30
C ASN A 113 -1.58 8.28 -2.69
N ARG A 114 -1.02 7.16 -3.13
CA ARG A 114 -0.40 7.04 -4.45
C ARG A 114 -1.44 7.15 -5.56
N ILE A 115 -2.57 6.44 -5.47
CA ILE A 115 -3.68 6.52 -6.42
C ILE A 115 -4.21 7.95 -6.51
N GLU A 116 -4.41 8.61 -5.36
CA GLU A 116 -4.83 10.01 -5.30
C GLU A 116 -3.83 10.94 -5.99
N ASN A 117 -2.53 10.78 -5.70
CA ASN A 117 -1.47 11.58 -6.33
C ASN A 117 -1.41 11.37 -7.84
N PHE A 118 -1.56 10.14 -8.32
CA PHE A 118 -1.62 9.86 -9.75
C PHE A 118 -2.84 10.53 -10.41
N ASN A 119 -4.01 10.46 -9.78
CA ASN A 119 -5.20 11.15 -10.28
C ASN A 119 -5.02 12.67 -10.31
N LYS A 120 -4.36 13.26 -9.30
CA LYS A 120 -3.99 14.69 -9.31
C LYS A 120 -3.05 15.03 -10.46
N MET A 121 -2.01 14.21 -10.71
CA MET A 121 -1.10 14.40 -11.83
C MET A 121 -1.82 14.34 -13.18
N LEU A 122 -2.64 13.30 -13.41
CA LEU A 122 -3.40 13.14 -14.65
C LEU A 122 -4.39 14.30 -14.87
N SER A 123 -5.05 14.77 -13.80
CA SER A 123 -5.96 15.93 -13.86
C SER A 123 -5.24 17.23 -14.23
N ALA A 124 -3.95 17.33 -13.92
CA ALA A 124 -3.09 18.45 -14.30
C ALA A 124 -2.43 18.29 -15.69
N GLY A 125 -2.72 17.21 -16.43
CA GLY A 125 -2.10 16.92 -17.72
C GLY A 125 -0.68 16.34 -17.62
N ILE A 126 -0.27 15.86 -16.44
CA ILE A 126 1.04 15.29 -16.19
C ILE A 126 0.97 13.77 -16.40
N GLU A 127 1.66 13.28 -17.42
CA GLU A 127 1.64 11.86 -17.80
C GLU A 127 2.86 11.08 -17.30
N GLN A 128 3.89 11.77 -16.81
CA GLN A 128 5.14 11.16 -16.37
C GLN A 128 5.47 11.56 -14.94
N ALA A 129 6.01 10.60 -14.19
CA ALA A 129 6.51 10.84 -12.86
C ALA A 129 7.77 10.02 -12.60
N THR A 130 8.71 10.58 -11.86
CA THR A 130 9.92 9.90 -11.43
C THR A 130 9.68 9.27 -10.07
N TYR A 131 9.93 7.96 -9.94
CA TYR A 131 9.89 7.28 -8.65
C TYR A 131 11.10 7.67 -7.80
N THR A 132 10.88 7.97 -6.52
CA THR A 132 11.92 8.26 -5.55
C THR A 132 11.74 7.35 -4.34
N SER A 133 12.74 6.51 -4.07
CA SER A 133 12.74 5.65 -2.88
C SER A 133 13.14 6.43 -1.62
N CYS A 134 12.98 5.84 -0.43
CA CYS A 134 13.38 6.52 0.82
C CYS A 134 14.90 6.58 1.00
N GLY A 135 15.64 5.65 0.39
CA GLY A 135 17.09 5.56 0.46
C GLY A 135 17.62 4.93 1.74
N ASP A 136 16.76 4.33 2.56
CA ASP A 136 17.14 3.67 3.82
C ASP A 136 17.18 2.13 3.69
N GLU A 137 17.60 1.46 4.76
CA GLU A 137 17.79 0.01 4.80
C GLU A 137 16.50 -0.80 4.55
N ARG A 138 15.33 -0.19 4.72
CA ARG A 138 14.02 -0.84 4.55
C ARG A 138 13.52 -0.80 3.10
N ASP A 139 14.22 -0.11 2.20
CA ASP A 139 13.91 -0.17 0.77
C ASP A 139 14.26 -1.55 0.21
N CYS A 140 13.27 -2.21 -0.41
CA CYS A 140 13.46 -3.49 -1.09
C CYS A 140 14.23 -3.33 -2.41
N GLY A 141 14.59 -4.45 -3.05
CA GLY A 141 15.30 -4.46 -4.33
C GLY A 141 14.57 -3.69 -5.43
N TRP A 142 13.23 -3.80 -5.50
CA TRP A 142 12.44 -3.05 -6.47
C TRP A 142 12.50 -1.54 -6.22
N CYS A 143 12.38 -1.09 -4.97
CA CYS A 143 12.47 0.33 -4.63
C CYS A 143 13.83 0.92 -5.04
N LYS A 144 14.91 0.20 -4.76
CA LYS A 144 16.29 0.62 -5.08
C LYS A 144 16.52 0.67 -6.59
N ALA A 145 16.09 -0.35 -7.32
CA ALA A 145 16.28 -0.45 -8.76
C ALA A 145 15.51 0.62 -9.55
N ASN A 146 14.35 1.05 -9.04
CA ASN A 146 13.47 2.00 -9.72
C ASN A 146 13.63 3.44 -9.22
N SER A 147 14.48 3.69 -8.23
CA SER A 147 14.74 5.07 -7.75
C SER A 147 15.39 5.90 -8.85
N GLY A 148 14.79 7.05 -9.17
CA GLY A 148 15.20 7.92 -10.28
C GLY A 148 14.66 7.50 -11.65
N VAL A 149 13.90 6.41 -11.75
CA VAL A 149 13.30 5.95 -13.03
C VAL A 149 12.00 6.71 -13.30
N LYS A 150 11.83 7.12 -14.56
CA LYS A 150 10.61 7.76 -15.07
C LYS A 150 9.58 6.71 -15.47
N PHE A 151 8.35 6.90 -15.01
CA PHE A 151 7.22 6.06 -15.34
C PHE A 151 6.10 6.87 -15.97
N LYS A 152 5.32 6.21 -16.82
CA LYS A 152 4.03 6.73 -17.26
C LYS A 152 3.01 6.54 -16.13
N VAL A 153 2.41 7.63 -15.69
CA VAL A 153 1.34 7.62 -14.68
C VAL A 153 0.14 6.86 -15.25
N SER A 154 -0.21 5.73 -14.62
CA SER A 154 -1.29 4.84 -15.08
C SER A 154 -1.68 3.84 -13.99
N GLU A 155 -2.83 3.18 -14.16
CA GLU A 155 -3.23 2.04 -13.32
C GLU A 155 -2.20 0.90 -13.38
N ALA A 156 -1.62 0.65 -14.56
CA ALA A 156 -0.61 -0.39 -14.75
C ALA A 156 0.62 -0.18 -13.88
N LEU A 157 1.05 1.08 -13.68
CA LEU A 157 2.14 1.41 -12.76
C LEU A 157 1.79 1.05 -11.31
N ASN A 158 0.55 1.31 -10.89
CA ASN A 158 0.11 0.92 -9.54
C ASN A 158 0.14 -0.61 -9.36
N ALA A 159 -0.29 -1.36 -10.38
CA ALA A 159 -0.22 -2.82 -10.38
C ALA A 159 1.22 -3.35 -10.36
N GLU A 160 2.12 -2.75 -11.15
CA GLU A 160 3.54 -3.10 -11.20
C GLU A 160 4.21 -2.94 -9.82
N ILE A 161 3.94 -1.83 -9.13
CA ILE A 161 4.46 -1.59 -7.78
C ILE A 161 3.97 -2.67 -6.82
N ASN A 162 2.67 -2.99 -6.86
CA ASN A 162 2.08 -3.99 -5.96
C ASN A 162 2.63 -5.40 -6.19
N GLN A 163 3.08 -5.73 -7.40
CA GLN A 163 3.69 -7.02 -7.73
C GLN A 163 5.20 -7.05 -7.47
N GLY A 164 5.90 -5.93 -7.68
CA GLY A 164 7.36 -5.87 -7.58
C GLY A 164 7.88 -5.48 -6.20
N CYS A 165 7.14 -4.67 -5.45
CA CYS A 165 7.60 -4.14 -4.15
C CYS A 165 7.31 -5.11 -3.01
N SER A 166 8.37 -5.58 -2.36
CA SER A 166 8.29 -6.47 -1.18
C SER A 166 8.42 -5.75 0.17
N CYS A 167 8.52 -4.42 0.21
CA CYS A 167 8.53 -3.68 1.48
C CYS A 167 7.26 -3.95 2.30
N ASP A 168 7.35 -3.88 3.63
CA ASP A 168 6.16 -3.95 4.50
C ASP A 168 5.10 -2.93 4.10
N TRP A 169 5.50 -1.74 3.68
CA TRP A 169 4.70 -0.81 2.88
C TRP A 169 5.63 0.04 2.01
N ASN A 170 5.21 0.37 0.79
CA ASN A 170 6.00 1.21 -0.10
C ASN A 170 5.93 2.66 0.38
N ARG A 171 7.04 3.18 0.91
CA ARG A 171 7.18 4.56 1.39
C ARG A 171 7.75 5.52 0.36
N GLY A 172 8.11 5.01 -0.82
CA GLY A 172 8.56 5.83 -1.92
C GLY A 172 7.43 6.74 -2.43
N PHE A 173 7.81 7.76 -3.18
CA PHE A 173 6.87 8.71 -3.75
C PHE A 173 7.19 9.00 -5.21
N PHE A 174 6.20 9.53 -5.92
CA PHE A 174 6.34 9.93 -7.31
C PHE A 174 6.45 11.44 -7.41
N LYS A 175 7.54 11.91 -7.99
CA LYS A 175 7.73 13.33 -8.33
C LYS A 175 7.19 13.56 -9.73
N ALA A 176 6.24 14.48 -9.87
CA ALA A 176 5.70 14.87 -11.16
C ALA A 176 6.81 15.41 -12.09
N GLU A 177 6.84 14.94 -13.32
CA GLU A 177 7.70 15.48 -14.37
C GLU A 177 6.96 16.61 -15.10
N ILE A 178 7.31 17.84 -14.77
CA ILE A 178 6.72 19.04 -15.38
C ILE A 178 7.66 19.51 -16.48
N ASN A 179 7.25 19.31 -17.74
CA ASN A 179 7.94 19.93 -18.87
C ASN A 179 7.49 21.38 -18.97
N PHE A 180 8.39 22.31 -18.64
CA PHE A 180 8.14 23.75 -18.79
C PHE A 180 8.32 24.26 -20.22
N GLU A 181 8.55 23.36 -21.19
CA GLU A 181 8.67 23.73 -22.59
C GLU A 181 7.29 24.08 -23.18
N LYS A 182 7.01 25.39 -23.22
CA LYS A 182 6.04 26.03 -24.10
C LYS A 182 6.79 26.89 -25.11
#